data_AF-A0A819NY55-F1
#
_entry.id   AF-A0A819NY55-F1
#
_cell.length_a   1.000
_cell.length_b   1.000
_cell.length_c   1.000
_cell.angle_alpha   90.00
_cell.angle_beta   90.00
_cell.angle_gamma   90.00
#
_symmetry.space_group_name_H-M   'P 1'
#
loop_
_entity.id
_entity.type
_entity.pdbx_description
1 polymer ?
#
loop_
_entity_poly.entity_id
_entity_poly.type
_entity_poly.pdbx_seq_one_letter_code
_entity_poly.pdbx_strand_id
1 'polypeptide(L)'
;MQPKLKHRLHDEQSEPPLFDFDIDEANEADSETMTDVEEASLHDDLQQQTLTRIQLEQLFSRASSALVAESTNDQESFKRKTTIKVPKTSKMITTPFPPPQSDRQEDFDISIEELKQFAQRPAGQLIIDRYSPNDKEIYYALSTVTLTFNQPMISISSLDEQRNPEDLGISLIPKVQGQWRWIDTKTVQFEAKHRFPYSTKYALTVDKIRCVSAIGGKSM
;
A
#
# COMPACT_ATOMS: atom_id res chain seq x y z
N MET A 1 23.69 -41.47 54.82
CA MET A 1 22.95 -42.68 54.40
C MET A 1 22.52 -42.49 52.96
N GLN A 2 22.97 -43.34 52.03
CA GLN A 2 22.28 -43.56 50.75
C GLN A 2 21.10 -44.53 51.01
N PRO A 3 20.10 -44.61 50.12
CA PRO A 3 20.25 -45.41 48.89
C PRO A 3 19.83 -44.70 47.60
N LYS A 4 20.44 -45.19 46.52
CA LYS A 4 20.21 -44.92 45.10
C LYS A 4 18.87 -45.49 44.64
N LEU A 5 18.20 -44.83 43.68
CA LEU A 5 17.53 -45.53 42.59
C LEU A 5 17.83 -44.81 41.27
N LYS A 6 18.52 -45.51 40.36
CA LYS A 6 18.71 -45.14 38.97
C LYS A 6 17.60 -45.78 38.14
N HIS A 7 17.05 -45.06 37.19
CA HIS A 7 16.56 -45.53 35.87
C HIS A 7 16.07 -44.28 35.13
N ARG A 8 16.13 -44.12 33.81
CA ARG A 8 16.91 -44.63 32.70
C ARG A 8 16.47 -43.72 31.52
N LEU A 9 17.43 -43.25 30.73
CA LEU A 9 17.28 -42.45 29.50
C LEU A 9 16.24 -43.01 28.53
N HIS A 10 15.50 -42.13 27.86
CA HIS A 10 15.24 -42.01 26.40
C HIS A 10 14.75 -40.56 26.23
N ASP A 11 15.53 -39.59 25.74
CA ASP A 11 15.88 -39.34 24.34
C ASP A 11 14.75 -39.70 23.37
N GLU A 12 13.97 -38.69 22.98
CA GLU A 12 13.12 -38.75 21.80
C GLU A 12 13.42 -37.49 20.99
N GLN A 13 14.31 -37.68 20.02
CA GLN A 13 14.69 -36.72 19.01
C GLN A 13 13.47 -36.36 18.16
N SER A 14 13.38 -35.09 17.79
CA SER A 14 12.48 -34.63 16.74
C SER A 14 12.93 -35.20 15.39
N GLU A 15 12.08 -35.96 14.72
CA GLU A 15 12.19 -36.20 13.28
C GLU A 15 11.04 -35.46 12.55
N PRO A 16 11.31 -34.76 11.44
CA PRO A 16 10.27 -34.17 10.61
C PRO A 16 9.54 -35.28 9.83
N PRO A 17 8.22 -35.16 9.56
CA PRO A 17 7.51 -36.18 8.80
C PRO A 17 8.05 -36.20 7.35
N LEU A 18 8.64 -37.33 6.99
CA LEU A 18 9.01 -37.69 5.62
C LEU A 18 7.71 -38.03 4.86
N PHE A 19 7.27 -37.12 3.99
CA PHE A 19 6.20 -37.41 3.04
C PHE A 19 6.83 -38.13 1.85
N ASP A 20 6.58 -39.45 1.76
CA ASP A 20 6.87 -40.25 0.59
C ASP A 20 5.59 -40.33 -0.26
N PHE A 21 5.64 -39.83 -1.49
CA PHE A 21 4.54 -39.90 -2.45
C PHE A 21 4.91 -40.98 -3.47
N ASP A 22 4.34 -42.17 -3.30
CA ASP A 22 4.47 -43.26 -4.26
C ASP A 22 3.49 -43.01 -5.43
N ILE A 23 4.01 -42.84 -6.65
CA ILE A 23 3.24 -42.42 -7.84
C ILE A 23 2.63 -43.64 -8.58
N ASP A 24 2.84 -44.85 -8.08
CA ASP A 24 2.38 -46.07 -8.75
C ASP A 24 0.93 -46.49 -8.39
N GLU A 25 0.24 -45.78 -7.49
CA GLU A 25 -1.16 -46.06 -7.08
C GLU A 25 -2.22 -45.31 -7.92
N ALA A 26 -2.02 -45.17 -9.23
CA ALA A 26 -2.96 -44.46 -10.11
C ALA A 26 -3.42 -45.25 -11.35
N ASN A 27 -2.93 -46.47 -11.58
CA ASN A 27 -3.24 -47.23 -12.79
C ASN A 27 -3.50 -48.72 -12.58
N GLU A 28 -4.22 -49.08 -11.53
CA GLU A 28 -4.75 -50.45 -11.39
C GLU A 28 -6.27 -50.42 -11.62
N ALA A 29 -6.64 -50.47 -12.90
CA ALA A 29 -8.00 -50.71 -13.33
C ALA A 29 -8.25 -52.22 -13.32
N ASP A 30 -9.01 -52.69 -12.33
CA ASP A 30 -9.53 -54.06 -12.30
C ASP A 30 -10.44 -54.29 -13.51
N SER A 31 -10.06 -55.27 -14.31
CA SER A 31 -10.83 -55.81 -15.42
C SER A 31 -11.56 -57.08 -14.97
N GLU A 32 -12.88 -57.01 -14.79
CA GLU A 32 -13.75 -58.18 -14.91
C GLU A 32 -15.04 -57.85 -15.68
N THR A 33 -15.26 -58.62 -16.74
CA THR A 33 -16.37 -58.64 -17.70
C THR A 33 -17.65 -59.28 -17.16
N MET A 34 -18.84 -58.71 -17.44
CA MET A 34 -19.98 -59.46 -17.98
C MET A 34 -21.10 -58.57 -18.59
N THR A 35 -21.16 -58.61 -19.92
CA THR A 35 -22.31 -58.64 -20.87
C THR A 35 -23.68 -57.98 -20.59
N ASP A 36 -24.09 -57.24 -21.63
CA ASP A 36 -25.43 -56.94 -22.19
C ASP A 36 -26.36 -56.06 -21.33
N VAL A 37 -27.01 -54.99 -21.82
CA VAL A 37 -27.78 -54.80 -23.07
C VAL A 37 -27.93 -53.27 -23.35
N GLU A 38 -28.22 -52.92 -24.61
CA GLU A 38 -28.90 -51.70 -25.13
C GLU A 38 -28.07 -50.50 -25.62
N GLU A 39 -27.61 -50.61 -26.88
CA GLU A 39 -27.23 -49.50 -27.75
C GLU A 39 -28.45 -48.63 -28.11
N ALA A 40 -28.49 -47.40 -27.61
CA ALA A 40 -29.21 -46.30 -28.23
C ALA A 40 -28.19 -45.32 -28.83
N SER A 41 -28.17 -45.31 -30.17
CA SER A 41 -27.32 -44.55 -31.08
C SER A 41 -26.99 -43.11 -30.65
N LEU A 42 -25.70 -42.84 -30.47
CA LEU A 42 -25.09 -41.52 -30.65
C LEU A 42 -23.80 -41.69 -31.45
N HIS A 43 -23.91 -41.56 -32.77
CA HIS A 43 -22.76 -41.32 -33.63
C HIS A 43 -22.92 -39.90 -34.19
N ASP A 44 -22.31 -38.95 -33.50
CA ASP A 44 -22.09 -37.60 -34.00
C ASP A 44 -20.89 -37.66 -34.95
N ASP A 45 -21.19 -37.80 -36.23
CA ASP A 45 -20.24 -37.80 -37.34
C ASP A 45 -19.66 -36.37 -37.43
N LEU A 46 -18.42 -36.16 -36.97
CA LEU A 46 -17.62 -34.95 -37.24
C LEU A 46 -17.25 -34.90 -38.74
N GLN A 47 -18.26 -34.75 -39.59
CA GLN A 47 -18.13 -34.49 -41.00
C GLN A 47 -17.82 -33.00 -41.18
N GLN A 48 -16.57 -32.67 -41.52
CA GLN A 48 -16.25 -31.36 -42.08
C GLN A 48 -17.02 -31.21 -43.39
N GLN A 49 -18.23 -30.65 -43.33
CA GLN A 49 -19.04 -30.41 -44.53
C GLN A 49 -18.34 -29.37 -45.40
N THR A 50 -17.92 -29.79 -46.60
CA THR A 50 -17.39 -28.89 -47.61
C THR A 50 -18.54 -28.07 -48.18
N LEU A 51 -18.45 -26.75 -48.08
CA LEU A 51 -19.49 -25.86 -48.59
C LEU A 51 -19.56 -25.96 -50.12
N THR A 52 -20.77 -26.14 -50.64
CA THR A 52 -20.99 -26.10 -52.09
C THR A 52 -20.75 -24.69 -52.62
N ARG A 53 -20.38 -24.56 -53.90
CA ARG A 53 -20.08 -23.25 -54.52
C ARG A 53 -21.24 -22.24 -54.38
N ILE A 54 -22.48 -22.74 -54.45
CA ILE A 54 -23.68 -21.91 -54.30
C ILE A 54 -23.81 -21.37 -52.87
N GLN A 55 -23.58 -22.22 -51.86
CA GLN A 55 -23.61 -21.79 -50.46
C GLN A 55 -22.48 -20.80 -50.14
N LEU A 56 -21.32 -20.97 -50.78
CA LEU A 56 -20.20 -20.04 -50.68
C LEU A 56 -20.55 -18.69 -51.30
N GLU A 57 -21.16 -18.66 -52.49
CA GLU A 57 -21.62 -17.42 -53.14
C GLU A 57 -22.69 -16.71 -52.30
N GLN A 58 -23.63 -17.45 -51.69
CA GLN A 58 -24.65 -16.88 -50.80
C GLN A 58 -24.02 -16.25 -49.54
N LEU A 59 -23.02 -16.90 -48.94
CA LEU A 59 -22.26 -16.32 -47.84
C LEU A 59 -21.48 -15.08 -48.27
N PHE A 60 -20.88 -15.10 -49.46
CA PHE A 60 -20.14 -13.96 -49.99
C PHE A 60 -21.06 -12.76 -50.25
N SER A 61 -22.25 -12.97 -50.82
CA SER A 61 -23.26 -11.91 -51.00
C SER A 61 -23.75 -11.34 -49.66
N ARG A 62 -23.95 -12.19 -48.65
CA ARG A 62 -24.29 -11.73 -47.29
C ARG A 62 -23.18 -10.89 -46.68
N ALA A 63 -21.92 -11.31 -46.82
CA ALA A 63 -20.78 -10.59 -46.26
C ALA A 63 -20.52 -9.27 -47.00
N SER A 64 -20.65 -9.26 -48.33
CA SER A 64 -20.41 -8.07 -49.15
C SER A 64 -21.52 -7.04 -49.07
N SER A 65 -22.77 -7.43 -48.80
CA SER A 65 -23.87 -6.48 -48.53
C SER A 65 -23.68 -5.67 -47.25
N ALA A 66 -22.84 -6.14 -46.32
CA ALA A 66 -22.48 -5.41 -45.10
C ALA A 66 -21.29 -4.44 -45.31
N LEU A 67 -20.61 -4.53 -46.45
CA LEU A 67 -19.57 -3.57 -46.82
C LEU A 67 -20.25 -2.34 -47.43
N VAL A 68 -20.40 -1.30 -46.62
CA VAL A 68 -20.66 0.04 -47.12
C VAL A 68 -19.49 0.41 -48.02
N ALA A 69 -19.76 0.55 -49.32
CA ALA A 69 -18.81 1.15 -50.24
C ALA A 69 -18.69 2.64 -49.85
N GLU A 70 -17.71 2.97 -49.01
CA GLU A 70 -17.34 4.35 -48.77
C GLU A 70 -16.94 4.96 -50.11
N SER A 71 -17.61 6.05 -50.47
CA SER A 71 -17.30 6.83 -51.65
C SER A 71 -15.85 7.28 -51.60
N THR A 72 -15.04 6.77 -52.52
CA THR A 72 -13.69 7.25 -52.80
C THR A 72 -13.76 8.65 -53.40
N ASN A 73 -14.01 9.70 -52.60
CA ASN A 73 -13.58 11.06 -52.92
C ASN A 73 -13.79 12.08 -51.79
N ASP A 74 -13.32 11.81 -50.57
CA ASP A 74 -13.10 12.89 -49.58
C ASP A 74 -11.68 12.76 -49.02
N GLN A 75 -10.69 13.12 -49.85
CA GLN A 75 -9.37 13.45 -49.33
C GLN A 75 -9.43 14.86 -48.71
N GLU A 76 -10.22 15.01 -47.63
CA GLU A 76 -10.09 16.14 -46.73
C GLU A 76 -8.71 16.06 -46.09
N SER A 77 -7.78 16.73 -46.75
CA SER A 77 -6.37 16.81 -46.37
C SER A 77 -6.28 17.20 -44.89
N PHE A 78 -5.62 16.37 -44.08
CA PHE A 78 -5.32 16.58 -42.66
C PHE A 78 -4.41 17.82 -42.44
N LYS A 79 -4.88 19.01 -42.82
CA LYS A 79 -4.21 20.28 -42.53
C LYS A 79 -4.57 20.68 -41.12
N ARG A 80 -3.57 20.70 -40.24
CA ARG A 80 -3.72 21.27 -38.90
C ARG A 80 -4.11 22.75 -39.04
N LYS A 81 -5.19 23.18 -38.38
CA LYS A 81 -5.69 24.58 -38.45
C LYS A 81 -4.65 25.63 -38.02
N THR A 82 -3.68 25.25 -37.18
CA THR A 82 -2.56 26.11 -36.82
C THR A 82 -1.35 25.28 -36.39
N THR A 83 -0.15 25.87 -36.51
CA THR A 83 1.10 25.29 -36.02
C THR A 83 1.33 25.67 -34.55
N ILE A 84 1.96 24.80 -33.78
CA ILE A 84 2.40 25.13 -32.43
C ILE A 84 3.49 26.21 -32.57
N LYS A 85 3.33 27.34 -31.87
CA LYS A 85 4.33 28.39 -31.89
C LYS A 85 5.67 27.83 -31.39
N VAL A 86 6.75 28.20 -32.07
CA VAL A 86 8.10 27.81 -31.67
C VAL A 86 8.34 28.17 -30.19
N PRO A 87 9.09 27.35 -29.44
CA PRO A 87 9.42 27.65 -28.06
C PRO A 87 10.14 29.00 -27.98
N LYS A 88 9.73 29.85 -27.05
CA LYS A 88 10.45 31.09 -26.77
C LYS A 88 11.79 30.72 -26.16
N THR A 89 12.89 31.10 -26.82
CA THR A 89 14.21 30.99 -26.22
C THR A 89 14.32 31.95 -25.03
N SER A 90 14.96 31.49 -23.96
CA SER A 90 15.26 32.32 -22.79
C SER A 90 16.38 33.32 -23.09
N LYS A 91 16.31 34.51 -22.51
CA LYS A 91 17.43 35.47 -22.51
C LYS A 91 18.40 35.07 -21.38
N MET A 92 19.69 34.87 -21.70
CA MET A 92 20.71 34.74 -20.66
C MET A 92 20.88 36.08 -19.94
N ILE A 93 20.74 36.07 -18.61
CA ILE A 93 21.01 37.21 -17.74
C ILE A 93 22.37 36.94 -17.09
N THR A 94 23.41 37.61 -17.57
CA THR A 94 24.74 37.54 -16.95
C THR A 94 24.79 38.53 -15.79
N THR A 95 24.72 38.03 -14.57
CA THR A 95 24.98 38.81 -13.35
C THR A 95 26.34 38.41 -12.79
N PRO A 96 27.14 39.36 -12.28
CA PRO A 96 28.40 39.04 -11.62
C PRO A 96 28.14 38.33 -10.29
N PHE A 97 29.04 37.43 -9.92
CA PHE A 97 29.11 36.89 -8.57
C PHE A 97 30.32 37.50 -7.85
N PRO A 98 30.17 38.01 -6.61
CA PRO A 98 28.93 38.12 -5.82
C PRO A 98 27.96 39.19 -6.37
N PRO A 99 26.64 39.13 -6.03
CA PRO A 99 25.68 40.14 -6.46
C PRO A 99 26.13 41.54 -6.01
N PRO A 100 25.97 42.58 -6.86
CA PRO A 100 26.36 43.94 -6.50
C PRO A 100 25.57 44.41 -5.27
N GLN A 101 26.18 45.25 -4.43
CA GLN A 101 25.58 45.67 -3.14
C GLN A 101 24.21 46.35 -3.30
N SER A 102 23.95 46.99 -4.44
CA SER A 102 22.62 47.58 -4.74
C SER A 102 21.52 46.54 -4.98
N ASP A 103 21.88 45.33 -5.44
CA ASP A 103 20.95 44.21 -5.64
C ASP A 103 20.96 43.25 -4.44
N ARG A 104 21.92 43.43 -3.52
CA ARG A 104 21.89 42.76 -2.23
C ARG A 104 20.75 43.40 -1.45
N GLN A 105 19.69 42.64 -1.18
CA GLN A 105 18.75 43.03 -0.14
C GLN A 105 19.58 43.30 1.11
N GLU A 106 19.49 44.51 1.66
CA GLU A 106 20.17 44.91 2.89
C GLU A 106 20.10 43.75 3.89
N ASP A 107 21.23 43.42 4.51
CA ASP A 107 21.31 42.34 5.48
C ASP A 107 20.12 42.52 6.43
N PHE A 108 19.15 41.59 6.40
CA PHE A 108 18.02 41.65 7.32
C PHE A 108 18.65 41.60 8.70
N ASP A 109 18.69 42.74 9.38
CA ASP A 109 19.27 42.87 10.71
C ASP A 109 18.23 42.26 11.66
N ILE A 110 18.19 40.93 11.66
CA ILE A 110 17.29 40.16 12.49
C ILE A 110 17.75 40.41 13.93
N SER A 111 17.05 41.31 14.61
CA SER A 111 17.37 41.64 15.98
C SER A 111 17.22 40.40 16.85
N ILE A 112 18.22 40.16 17.71
CA ILE A 112 18.24 39.03 18.66
C ILE A 112 16.98 39.07 19.55
N GLU A 113 16.49 40.27 19.86
CA GLU A 113 15.28 40.53 20.63
C GLU A 113 14.03 40.08 19.89
N GLU A 114 13.94 40.32 18.57
CA GLU A 114 12.83 39.83 17.75
C GLU A 114 12.82 38.31 17.72
N LEU A 115 13.96 37.66 17.54
CA LEU A 115 14.08 36.19 17.58
C LEU A 115 13.62 35.63 18.93
N LYS A 116 14.02 36.26 20.04
CA LYS A 116 13.57 35.89 21.39
C LYS A 116 12.07 36.04 21.55
N GLN A 117 11.47 37.06 20.94
CA GLN A 117 10.02 37.29 20.97
C GLN A 117 9.27 36.23 20.15
N PHE A 118 9.79 35.86 18.97
CA PHE A 118 9.23 34.78 18.16
C PHE A 118 9.28 33.43 18.88
N ALA A 119 10.35 33.15 19.63
CA ALA A 119 10.49 31.93 20.42
C ALA A 119 9.49 31.85 21.60
N GLN A 120 9.04 32.98 22.12
CA GLN A 120 8.10 33.06 23.26
C GLN A 120 6.63 33.05 22.86
N ARG A 121 6.32 33.03 21.56
CA ARG A 121 4.93 33.00 21.09
C ARG A 121 4.24 31.76 21.66
N PRO A 122 3.05 31.89 22.27
CA PRO A 122 2.32 30.75 22.79
C PRO A 122 2.06 29.77 21.65
N ALA A 123 2.28 28.49 21.93
CA ALA A 123 1.96 27.43 21.01
C ALA A 123 0.47 27.50 20.63
N GLY A 124 0.20 27.26 19.35
CA GLY A 124 -1.16 27.18 18.84
C GLY A 124 -1.93 25.99 19.42
N GLN A 125 -3.13 25.78 18.91
CA GLN A 125 -3.94 24.61 19.26
C GLN A 125 -3.23 23.31 18.86
N LEU A 126 -3.19 22.32 19.75
CA LEU A 126 -2.70 20.98 19.44
C LEU A 126 -3.78 20.21 18.69
N ILE A 127 -3.48 19.86 17.44
CA ILE A 127 -4.32 19.01 16.61
C ILE A 127 -3.53 17.86 16.02
N ILE A 128 -4.26 16.80 15.69
CA ILE A 128 -3.72 15.70 14.89
C ILE A 128 -3.74 16.16 13.44
N ASP A 129 -2.57 16.22 12.82
CA ASP A 129 -2.39 16.63 11.43
C ASP A 129 -2.62 15.46 10.48
N ARG A 130 -2.09 14.28 10.85
CA ARG A 130 -2.20 13.07 10.03
C ARG A 130 -2.27 11.82 10.89
N TYR A 131 -3.00 10.82 10.41
CA TYR A 131 -2.99 9.47 10.96
C TYR A 131 -2.95 8.45 9.83
N SER A 132 -2.39 7.28 10.12
CA SER A 132 -2.34 6.13 9.22
C SER A 132 -2.55 4.87 10.05
N PRO A 133 -3.37 3.91 9.60
CA PRO A 133 -4.19 3.92 8.37
C PRO A 133 -5.36 4.91 8.45
N ASN A 134 -5.75 5.52 7.33
CA ASN A 134 -6.91 6.42 7.26
C ASN A 134 -8.21 5.67 6.91
N ASP A 135 -8.08 4.50 6.29
CA ASP A 135 -9.23 3.72 5.88
C ASP A 135 -9.97 3.10 7.07
N LYS A 136 -11.30 3.14 7.01
CA LYS A 136 -12.18 2.53 8.02
C LYS A 136 -12.09 0.99 8.01
N GLU A 137 -11.78 0.41 6.85
CA GLU A 137 -11.70 -1.03 6.63
C GLU A 137 -10.40 -1.36 5.91
N ILE A 138 -9.69 -2.37 6.42
CA ILE A 138 -8.34 -2.70 5.97
C ILE A 138 -8.31 -4.19 5.61
N TYR A 139 -7.94 -4.46 4.35
CA TYR A 139 -7.94 -5.81 3.78
C TYR A 139 -6.55 -6.45 3.70
N TYR A 140 -5.51 -5.75 4.15
CA TYR A 140 -4.13 -6.24 4.21
C TYR A 140 -3.65 -6.41 5.65
N ALA A 141 -2.54 -7.12 5.84
CA ALA A 141 -1.93 -7.29 7.15
C ALA A 141 -1.36 -5.95 7.65
N LEU A 142 -2.01 -5.35 8.63
CA LEU A 142 -1.51 -4.17 9.32
C LEU A 142 -0.61 -4.60 10.49
N SER A 143 0.56 -3.97 10.62
CA SER A 143 1.45 -4.16 11.78
C SER A 143 1.79 -2.84 12.47
N THR A 144 1.45 -1.71 11.87
CA THR A 144 1.82 -0.39 12.35
C THR A 144 0.66 0.59 12.28
N VAL A 145 0.61 1.50 13.25
CA VAL A 145 -0.33 2.64 13.28
C VAL A 145 0.46 3.89 13.61
N THR A 146 0.26 4.96 12.85
CA THR A 146 1.03 6.19 12.96
C THR A 146 0.12 7.39 13.20
N LEU A 147 0.56 8.30 14.06
CA LEU A 147 -0.13 9.54 14.40
C LEU A 147 0.87 10.70 14.37
N THR A 148 0.57 11.74 13.61
CA THR A 148 1.38 12.96 13.46
C THR A 148 0.61 14.16 14.00
N PHE A 149 1.26 14.93 14.87
CA PHE A 149 0.73 16.18 15.44
C PHE A 149 1.23 17.40 14.65
N ASN A 150 0.49 18.51 14.72
CA ASN A 150 0.90 19.76 14.08
C ASN A 150 2.15 20.41 14.72
N GLN A 151 2.45 20.06 15.98
CA GLN A 151 3.52 20.64 16.79
C GLN A 151 4.37 19.55 17.48
N PRO A 152 5.64 19.85 17.82
CA PRO A 152 6.52 18.87 18.46
C PRO A 152 6.01 18.49 19.86
N MET A 153 5.90 17.20 20.11
CA MET A 153 5.45 16.61 21.37
C MET A 153 6.60 16.26 22.31
N ILE A 154 7.78 16.00 21.75
CA ILE A 154 9.02 15.72 22.49
C ILE A 154 10.13 16.66 22.02
N SER A 155 11.13 16.88 22.88
CA SER A 155 12.33 17.64 22.54
C SER A 155 13.26 16.82 21.65
N ILE A 156 13.96 17.46 20.70
CA ILE A 156 14.94 16.78 19.83
C ILE A 156 16.24 16.43 20.57
N SER A 157 16.52 17.11 21.68
CA SER A 157 17.78 16.98 22.44
C SER A 157 17.80 15.79 23.40
N SER A 158 16.65 15.18 23.66
CA SER A 158 16.47 14.17 24.71
C SER A 158 16.21 12.80 24.11
N LEU A 159 17.25 12.11 23.65
CA LEU A 159 17.15 10.74 23.16
C LEU A 159 16.90 9.74 24.31
N ASP A 160 17.50 10.00 25.48
CA ASP A 160 17.39 9.14 26.68
C ASP A 160 16.07 9.32 27.44
N GLU A 161 15.35 10.43 27.23
CA GLU A 161 14.08 10.77 27.90
C GLU A 161 12.93 10.90 26.89
N GLN A 162 12.87 9.99 25.93
CA GLN A 162 11.79 9.99 24.97
C GLN A 162 10.48 9.62 25.68
N ARG A 163 9.66 10.63 26.00
CA ARG A 163 8.39 10.48 26.73
C ARG A 163 7.54 9.36 26.12
N ASN A 164 7.08 8.42 26.93
CA ASN A 164 6.23 7.35 26.44
C ASN A 164 4.90 7.94 25.92
N PRO A 165 4.48 7.63 24.68
CA PRO A 165 3.19 8.06 24.13
C PRO A 165 1.98 7.74 25.01
N GLU A 166 2.03 6.66 25.78
CA GLU A 166 0.95 6.30 26.71
C GLU A 166 0.79 7.34 27.85
N ASP A 167 1.88 7.98 28.29
CA ASP A 167 1.86 9.03 29.32
C ASP A 167 1.14 10.29 28.82
N LEU A 168 1.17 10.53 27.51
CA LEU A 168 0.41 11.60 26.85
C LEU A 168 -1.07 11.25 26.65
N GLY A 169 -1.49 10.06 27.11
CA GLY A 169 -2.86 9.58 27.00
C GLY A 169 -3.23 9.07 25.60
N ILE A 170 -2.24 8.63 24.82
CA ILE A 170 -2.46 7.93 23.55
C ILE A 170 -2.70 6.46 23.88
N SER A 171 -3.82 5.89 23.44
CA SER A 171 -4.15 4.49 23.72
C SER A 171 -4.84 3.80 22.55
N LEU A 172 -4.58 2.51 22.39
CA LEU A 172 -5.14 1.66 21.34
C LEU A 172 -6.04 0.59 21.97
N ILE A 173 -7.29 0.52 21.52
CA ILE A 173 -8.31 -0.38 22.04
C ILE A 173 -8.85 -1.24 20.89
N PRO A 174 -8.92 -2.58 21.02
CA PRO A 174 -8.40 -3.40 22.12
C PRO A 174 -6.87 -3.37 22.22
N LYS A 175 -6.33 -3.75 23.39
CA LYS A 175 -4.87 -3.78 23.61
C LYS A 175 -4.21 -4.81 22.70
N VAL A 176 -3.30 -4.33 21.85
CA VAL A 176 -2.45 -5.15 21.00
C VAL A 176 -1.06 -5.23 21.62
N GLN A 177 -0.42 -6.39 21.56
CA GLN A 177 0.98 -6.51 21.99
C GLN A 177 1.88 -5.80 20.99
N GLY A 178 2.65 -4.83 21.45
CA GLY A 178 3.52 -4.02 20.62
C GLY A 178 4.30 -3.00 21.43
N GLN A 179 4.95 -2.08 20.74
CA GLN A 179 5.74 -1.01 21.33
C GLN A 179 5.42 0.32 20.66
N TRP A 180 5.42 1.37 21.46
CA TRP A 180 5.31 2.74 20.98
C TRP A 180 6.70 3.33 20.74
N ARG A 181 6.87 4.01 19.61
CA ARG A 181 8.11 4.67 19.24
C ARG A 181 7.83 6.02 18.60
N TRP A 182 8.65 7.02 18.92
CA TRP A 182 8.65 8.26 18.15
C TRP A 182 9.51 8.10 16.90
N ILE A 183 8.93 8.45 15.75
CA ILE A 183 9.63 8.50 14.46
C ILE A 183 10.31 9.87 14.27
N ASP A 184 9.63 10.90 14.78
CA ASP A 184 10.04 12.29 14.78
C ASP A 184 9.44 12.94 16.04
N THR A 185 9.90 14.13 16.39
CA THR A 185 9.37 14.97 17.48
C THR A 185 7.86 15.18 17.44
N LYS A 186 7.23 15.03 16.26
CA LYS A 186 5.79 15.19 16.02
C LYS A 186 5.04 13.88 15.76
N THR A 187 5.74 12.80 15.43
CA THR A 187 5.11 11.60 14.88
C THR A 187 5.41 10.40 15.76
N VAL A 188 4.34 9.79 16.28
CA VAL A 188 4.39 8.55 17.03
C VAL A 188 3.89 7.40 16.17
N GLN A 189 4.54 6.25 16.32
CA GLN A 189 4.15 5.00 15.68
C GLN A 189 4.02 3.89 16.72
N PHE A 190 2.95 3.13 16.63
CA PHE A 190 2.80 1.85 17.30
C PHE A 190 3.28 0.74 16.36
N GLU A 191 4.19 -0.09 16.83
CA GLU A 191 4.67 -1.28 16.14
C GLU A 191 4.17 -2.52 16.89
N ALA A 192 3.25 -3.25 16.29
CA ALA A 192 2.72 -4.48 16.87
C ALA A 192 3.76 -5.61 16.75
N LYS A 193 3.88 -6.43 17.80
CA LYS A 193 4.75 -7.61 17.82
C LYS A 193 4.35 -8.63 16.76
N HIS A 194 3.05 -8.74 16.52
CA HIS A 194 2.44 -9.52 15.46
C HIS A 194 1.43 -8.66 14.71
N ARG A 195 1.10 -9.03 13.48
CA ARG A 195 0.06 -8.35 12.71
C ARG A 195 -1.24 -8.24 13.50
N PHE A 196 -1.98 -7.18 13.25
CA PHE A 196 -3.30 -6.96 13.84
C PHE A 196 -4.23 -8.12 13.41
N PRO A 197 -4.98 -8.71 14.36
CA PRO A 197 -6.07 -9.63 14.03
C PRO A 197 -7.07 -9.01 13.05
N TYR A 198 -7.44 -9.78 12.02
CA TYR A 198 -8.48 -9.41 11.06
C TYR A 198 -9.86 -9.35 11.74
N SER A 199 -10.82 -8.73 11.05
CA SER A 199 -12.22 -8.66 11.51
C SER A 199 -12.40 -8.08 12.92
N THR A 200 -11.49 -7.20 13.34
CA THR A 200 -11.50 -6.58 14.67
C THR A 200 -11.53 -5.07 14.52
N LYS A 201 -12.41 -4.42 15.29
CA LYS A 201 -12.50 -2.95 15.32
C LYS A 201 -11.49 -2.42 16.33
N TYR A 202 -10.62 -1.51 15.86
CA TYR A 202 -9.67 -0.80 16.69
C TYR A 202 -10.04 0.67 16.79
N ALA A 203 -9.85 1.24 17.97
CA ALA A 203 -9.99 2.66 18.24
C ALA A 203 -8.66 3.17 18.81
N LEU A 204 -8.08 4.16 18.13
CA LEU A 204 -6.98 4.94 18.64
C LEU A 204 -7.55 6.19 19.29
N THR A 205 -7.34 6.34 20.60
CA THR A 205 -7.83 7.49 21.37
C THR A 205 -6.68 8.32 21.88
N VAL A 206 -6.88 9.63 21.93
CA VAL A 206 -5.93 10.60 22.48
C VAL A 206 -6.66 11.41 23.54
N ASP A 207 -6.18 11.33 24.78
CA ASP A 207 -6.73 12.08 25.90
C ASP A 207 -6.37 13.56 25.78
N LYS A 208 -7.38 14.40 25.58
CA LYS A 208 -7.21 15.84 25.40
C LYS A 208 -6.57 16.54 26.60
N ILE A 209 -6.83 16.03 27.82
CA ILE A 209 -6.36 16.68 29.06
C ILE A 209 -4.88 16.40 29.28
N ARG A 210 -4.44 15.16 28.98
CA ARG A 210 -3.03 14.73 29.16
C ARG A 210 -2.13 15.06 27.98
N CYS A 211 -2.70 15.28 26.80
CA CYS A 211 -1.95 15.57 25.58
C CYS A 211 -1.46 17.03 25.57
N VAL A 212 -0.20 17.22 25.95
CA VAL A 212 0.51 18.52 25.95
C VAL A 212 1.78 18.41 25.11
N SER A 213 1.98 19.36 24.22
CA SER A 213 3.18 19.44 23.37
C SER A 213 4.42 19.95 24.12
N ALA A 214 5.60 19.74 23.55
CA ALA A 214 6.86 20.22 24.11
C ALA A 214 6.92 21.76 24.20
N ILE A 215 6.22 22.45 23.29
CA ILE A 215 6.14 23.92 23.26
C ILE A 215 4.94 24.47 24.08
N GLY A 216 4.22 23.63 24.83
CA GLY A 216 3.16 24.05 25.75
C GLY A 216 1.76 24.17 25.16
N GLY A 217 1.58 23.88 23.87
CA GLY A 217 0.26 23.82 23.23
C GLY A 217 -0.56 22.63 23.71
N LYS A 218 -1.88 22.82 23.86
CA LYS A 218 -2.83 21.85 24.43
C LYS A 218 -3.90 21.47 23.42
N SER A 219 -4.43 20.26 23.56
CA SER A 219 -5.57 19.80 22.76
C SER A 219 -6.88 20.38 23.33
N MET A 220 -7.84 20.71 22.45
CA MET A 220 -9.13 21.30 22.82
C MET A 220 -10.22 20.23 22.87
#